data_AF-A0A195CTK9-F1
#
_entry.id   AF-A0A195CTK9-F1
#
_cell.length_a   1.000
_cell.length_b   1.000
_cell.length_c   1.000
_cell.angle_alpha   90.00
_cell.angle_beta   90.00
_cell.angle_gamma   90.00
#
_symmetry.space_group_name_H-M   'P 1'
#
loop_
_entity.id
_entity.type
_entity.pdbx_description
1 polymer ?
#
loop_
_entity_poly.entity_id
_entity_poly.type
_entity_poly.pdbx_seq_one_letter_code
_entity_poly.pdbx_strand_id
1 'polypeptide(L)'
;MFPCDTCNRQYRRIISLQRHKRLECGKEAKFECMMCHAKFKHKHSLLRHYNVHIFEGITHEQGEFRLIGKTTETHEEATKMR
;
A
#
# COMPACT_ATOMS: atom_id res chain seq x y z
N MET A 1 -17.92 15.87 13.97
CA MET A 1 -16.69 15.43 13.24
C MET A 1 -15.74 16.61 13.18
N PHE A 2 -14.43 16.37 13.26
CA PHE A 2 -13.38 17.40 13.25
C PHE A 2 -12.51 17.24 11.99
N PRO A 3 -12.67 18.10 10.98
CA PRO A 3 -11.91 18.02 9.74
C PRO A 3 -10.49 18.60 9.89
N CYS A 4 -9.55 18.03 9.13
CA CYS A 4 -8.26 18.63 8.90
C CYS A 4 -8.32 19.56 7.68
N ASP A 5 -8.01 20.82 7.92
CA ASP A 5 -7.79 21.92 6.98
C ASP A 5 -6.73 21.66 5.91
N THR A 6 -5.72 20.84 6.17
CA THR A 6 -4.62 20.62 5.20
C THR A 6 -4.82 19.39 4.31
N CYS A 7 -5.50 18.34 4.77
CA CYS A 7 -5.63 17.09 4.02
C CYS A 7 -7.06 16.51 3.97
N ASN A 8 -8.05 17.31 4.38
CA ASN A 8 -9.49 16.99 4.35
C ASN A 8 -9.92 15.71 5.07
N ARG A 9 -9.03 15.07 5.86
CA ARG A 9 -9.36 13.91 6.70
C ARG A 9 -10.24 14.33 7.88
N GLN A 10 -11.24 13.51 8.21
CA GLN A 10 -12.16 13.77 9.31
C GLN A 10 -11.93 12.82 10.48
N TYR A 11 -12.00 13.36 11.69
CA TYR A 11 -11.81 12.62 12.93
C TYR A 11 -13.04 12.71 13.82
N ARG A 12 -13.33 11.63 14.55
CA ARG A 12 -14.44 11.59 15.51
C ARG A 12 -14.15 12.39 16.79
N ARG A 13 -12.87 12.58 17.14
CA ARG A 13 -12.41 13.25 18.38
C ARG A 13 -11.36 14.32 18.08
N ILE A 14 -11.38 15.42 18.82
CA ILE A 14 -10.40 16.52 18.71
C ILE A 14 -8.98 16.03 18.98
N ILE A 15 -8.79 15.20 20.01
CA ILE A 15 -7.47 14.63 20.35
C ILE A 15 -6.85 13.85 19.18
N SER A 16 -7.69 13.19 18.37
CA SER A 16 -7.24 12.44 17.20
C SER A 16 -6.85 13.37 16.07
N LEU A 17 -7.62 14.45 15.83
CA LEU A 17 -7.26 15.50 14.89
C LEU A 17 -5.95 16.20 15.30
N GLN A 18 -5.79 16.54 16.58
CA GLN A 18 -4.59 17.20 17.10
C GLN A 18 -3.34 16.31 16.95
N ARG A 19 -3.46 15.03 17.30
CA ARG A 19 -2.40 14.05 17.06
C ARG A 19 -2.07 13.94 15.57
N HIS A 20 -3.08 13.84 14.72
CA HIS A 20 -2.89 13.80 13.27
C HIS A 20 -2.17 15.05 12.75
N LYS A 21 -2.59 16.25 13.16
CA LYS A 21 -1.95 17.51 12.79
C LYS A 21 -0.47 17.55 13.18
N ARG A 22 -0.17 17.11 14.42
CA ARG A 22 1.20 17.08 14.95
C ARG A 22 2.09 16.02 14.31
N LEU A 23 1.53 14.84 14.05
CA LEU A 23 2.34 13.66 13.71
C LEU A 23 2.33 13.30 12.23
N GLU A 24 1.28 13.64 11.50
CA GLU A 24 1.04 13.13 10.14
C GLU A 24 0.84 14.23 9.11
N CYS A 25 0.13 15.28 9.50
CA CYS A 25 -0.34 16.31 8.59
C CYS A 25 0.81 17.22 8.15
N GLY A 26 0.92 17.46 6.84
CA GLY A 26 2.03 18.22 6.27
C GLY A 26 3.41 17.54 6.38
N LYS A 27 3.49 16.33 6.94
CA LYS A 27 4.74 15.56 6.94
C LYS A 27 4.90 14.85 5.61
N GLU A 28 5.98 15.20 4.93
CA GLU A 28 6.39 14.52 3.71
C GLU A 28 6.68 13.04 3.98
N ALA A 29 6.28 12.21 3.04
CA ALA A 29 6.62 10.81 3.07
C ALA A 29 8.09 10.65 2.67
N LYS A 30 8.96 10.50 3.68
CA LYS A 30 10.41 10.40 3.51
C LYS A 30 10.90 8.97 3.25
N PHE A 31 10.05 7.97 3.48
CA PHE A 31 10.45 6.58 3.41
C PHE A 31 9.83 5.95 2.17
N GLU A 32 10.67 5.62 1.20
CA GLU A 32 10.25 5.03 -0.07
C GLU A 32 10.55 3.54 -0.09
N CYS A 33 9.59 2.74 -0.58
CA CYS A 33 9.84 1.35 -0.89
C CYS A 33 10.63 1.25 -2.18
N MET A 34 11.79 0.59 -2.16
CA MET A 34 12.62 0.44 -3.36
C MET A 34 12.06 -0.57 -4.36
N MET A 35 11.08 -1.39 -3.97
CA MET A 35 10.46 -2.38 -4.86
C MET A 35 9.28 -1.82 -5.66
N CYS A 36 8.54 -0.85 -5.11
CA CYS A 36 7.34 -0.32 -5.77
C CYS A 36 7.20 1.21 -5.69
N HIS A 37 8.21 1.91 -5.17
CA HIS A 37 8.25 3.36 -5.01
C HIS A 37 7.11 3.96 -4.17
N ALA A 38 6.38 3.13 -3.43
CA ALA A 38 5.36 3.60 -2.49
C ALA A 38 6.00 4.41 -1.36
N LYS A 39 5.43 5.58 -1.08
CA LYS A 39 5.96 6.53 -0.09
C LYS A 39 5.19 6.44 1.22
N PHE A 40 5.93 6.32 2.31
CA PHE A 40 5.43 6.21 3.67
C PHE A 40 5.95 7.35 4.54
N LYS A 41 5.10 7.81 5.47
CA LYS A 41 5.45 8.84 6.46
C LYS A 41 6.32 8.31 7.60
N HIS A 42 6.27 7.01 7.85
CA HIS A 42 7.01 6.38 8.95
C HIS A 42 7.75 5.13 8.52
N LYS A 43 8.93 4.92 9.13
CA LYS A 43 9.74 3.72 8.95
C LYS A 43 8.99 2.43 9.28
N HIS A 44 8.25 2.37 10.39
CA HIS A 44 7.50 1.16 10.77
C HIS A 44 6.41 0.81 9.75
N SER A 45 5.82 1.83 9.10
CA SER A 45 4.81 1.62 8.06
C SER A 45 5.45 1.04 6.79
N LEU A 46 6.62 1.54 6.40
CA LEU A 46 7.41 0.98 5.29
C LEU A 46 7.86 -0.47 5.58
N LEU A 47 8.35 -0.76 6.78
CA LEU A 47 8.77 -2.13 7.16
C LEU A 47 7.61 -3.13 7.11
N ARG A 48 6.44 -2.75 7.61
CA ARG A 48 5.23 -3.58 7.49
C ARG A 48 4.83 -3.78 6.03
N HIS A 49 5.01 -2.77 5.19
CA HIS A 49 4.73 -2.90 3.77
C HIS A 49 5.75 -3.80 3.05
N TYR A 50 7.03 -3.78 3.42
CA TYR A 50 8.04 -4.70 2.89
C TYR A 50 7.65 -6.17 3.07
N ASN A 51 6.97 -6.51 4.17
CA ASN A 51 6.45 -7.85 4.40
C ASN A 51 5.47 -8.29 3.30
N VAL A 52 4.70 -7.37 2.72
CA VAL A 52 3.77 -7.69 1.62
C VAL A 52 4.54 -8.15 0.38
N HIS A 53 5.68 -7.54 0.08
CA HIS A 53 6.53 -8.01 -1.02
C HIS A 53 7.16 -9.38 -0.74
N ILE A 54 7.62 -9.59 0.50
CA ILE A 54 8.38 -10.79 0.87
C ILE A 54 7.47 -12.01 1.05
N PHE A 55 6.32 -11.86 1.70
CA PHE A 55 5.45 -12.99 2.04
C PHE A 55 4.35 -13.24 1.01
N GLU A 56 3.80 -12.18 0.43
CA GLU A 56 2.67 -12.29 -0.51
C GLU A 56 3.12 -12.17 -1.97
N GLY A 57 4.39 -11.85 -2.22
CA GLY A 57 4.93 -11.71 -3.58
C GLY A 57 4.21 -10.63 -4.39
N ILE A 58 3.69 -9.59 -3.75
CA ILE A 58 2.95 -8.54 -4.48
C ILE A 58 3.93 -7.47 -4.87
N THR A 59 4.09 -7.14 -6.15
CA THR A 59 4.76 -5.91 -6.59
C THR A 59 3.74 -5.00 -7.28
N HIS A 60 3.84 -3.69 -7.01
CA HIS A 60 3.08 -2.69 -7.76
C HIS A 60 3.99 -2.14 -8.84
N GLU A 61 3.73 -2.51 -10.09
CA GLU A 61 4.29 -1.83 -11.25
C GLU A 61 3.18 -0.93 -11.79
N GLN A 62 3.38 0.39 -11.69
CA GLN A 62 2.53 1.40 -12.33
C GLN A 62 1.03 1.35 -11.98
N GLY A 63 0.70 1.02 -10.73
CA GLY A 63 -0.68 1.07 -10.24
C GLY A 63 -1.49 -0.21 -10.46
N GLU A 64 -0.91 -1.25 -11.06
CA GLU A 64 -1.51 -2.58 -11.12
C GLU A 64 -0.82 -3.54 -10.13
N PHE A 65 -1.63 -4.34 -9.44
CA PHE A 65 -1.18 -5.31 -8.45
C PHE A 65 -0.80 -6.60 -9.16
N ARG A 66 0.48 -6.98 -9.17
CA ARG A 66 0.95 -8.24 -9.77
C ARG A 66 1.54 -9.15 -8.68
N LEU A 67 1.05 -10.39 -8.65
CA LEU A 67 1.61 -11.46 -7.81
C LEU A 67 2.79 -12.12 -8.55
N ILE A 68 4.00 -12.04 -8.01
CA ILE A 68 5.16 -12.83 -8.41
C ILE A 68 5.06 -14.22 -7.75
N GLY A 69 4.54 -15.21 -8.50
CA GLY A 69 4.42 -16.58 -8.01
C GLY A 69 3.58 -17.55 -8.84
N LYS A 70 3.63 -17.53 -10.18
CA LYS A 70 3.14 -18.64 -11.02
C LYS A 70 4.16 -19.01 -12.08
N THR A 71 4.85 -20.12 -11.85
CA THR A 71 5.67 -20.88 -12.83
C THR A 71 5.37 -22.35 -12.50
N THR A 72 4.90 -23.27 -13.35
CA THR A 72 4.61 -23.43 -14.79
C THR A 72 3.53 -24.55 -14.86
N GLU A 73 2.68 -24.71 -15.87
CA GLU A 73 2.95 -25.52 -17.07
C GLU A 73 1.77 -25.38 -18.05
N THR A 74 2.12 -25.20 -19.32
CA THR A 74 1.29 -25.36 -20.51
C THR A 74 1.43 -26.79 -21.02
N HIS A 75 0.34 -27.50 -21.35
CA HIS A 75 0.22 -28.26 -22.60
C HIS A 75 -1.21 -28.80 -22.82
N GLU A 76 -1.74 -28.44 -24.00
CA GLU A 76 -2.53 -29.21 -24.97
C GLU A 76 -3.87 -29.92 -24.61
N GLU A 77 -4.89 -29.40 -25.29
CA GLU A 77 -5.87 -30.09 -26.16
C GLU A 77 -7.17 -30.73 -25.65
N ALA A 78 -8.19 -30.50 -26.48
CA ALA A 78 -9.30 -31.37 -26.86
C ALA A 78 -10.71 -31.07 -26.28
N THR A 79 -11.48 -30.32 -27.08
CA THR A 79 -12.77 -30.73 -27.67
C THR A 79 -13.73 -31.62 -26.86
N LYS A 80 -14.96 -31.12 -26.60
CA LYS A 80 -16.24 -31.61 -27.18
C LYS A 80 -17.45 -31.44 -26.24
N MET A 81 -18.47 -30.74 -26.77
CA MET A 81 -19.92 -30.83 -26.54
C MET A 81 -20.46 -31.78 -25.44
N ARG A 82 -21.31 -31.24 -24.56
CA ARG A 82 -22.74 -31.62 -24.51
C ARG A 82 -23.58 -30.58 -23.80
#